data_AF-X1M5Y3-F1
#
_entry.id   AF-X1M5Y3-F1
#
_cell.length_a   1.000
_cell.length_b   1.000
_cell.length_c   1.000
_cell.angle_alpha   90.00
_cell.angle_beta   90.00
_cell.angle_gamma   90.00
#
_symmetry.space_group_name_H-M   'P 1'
#
loop_
_entity.id
_entity.type
_entity.pdbx_description
1 polymer ?
#
loop_
_entity_poly.entity_id
_entity_poly.type
_entity_poly.pdbx_seq_one_letter_code
_entity_poly.pdbx_strand_id
1 'polypeptide(L)'
;MPPVVSIVGKSKSGKTTLVERLVGELKGRGYRVATVKHNHHDFELDRPGKDSWRHAQAGSDAVVISSPQKLALFKPQDHDASIEEILHLLGEEFDIVLIEGFRRGYAPKIEVHRRELKEGLLCTPKELMAIVTDEPFDADLPQFSWEDVSGIADFIEQRLIAKRGEDTVLFINGSYVPLSPFPKQFISNTLMGMAST
;
A
#
# COMPACT_ATOMS: atom_id res chain seq x y z
N MET A 1 -9.04 -7.11 -3.40
CA MET A 1 -8.19 -5.92 -3.17
C MET A 1 -7.15 -6.21 -2.09
N PRO A 2 -5.87 -5.89 -2.34
CA PRO A 2 -4.79 -6.12 -1.37
C PRO A 2 -4.99 -5.31 -0.09
N PRO A 3 -4.55 -5.82 1.08
CA PRO A 3 -4.53 -5.04 2.30
C PRO A 3 -3.61 -3.82 2.16
N VAL A 4 -3.94 -2.76 2.89
CA VAL A 4 -3.20 -1.49 2.88
C VAL A 4 -2.77 -1.11 4.29
N VAL A 5 -1.61 -0.45 4.39
CA VAL A 5 -1.18 0.23 5.62
C VAL A 5 -0.54 1.57 5.27
N SER A 6 -0.95 2.61 5.98
CA SER A 6 -0.41 3.96 5.86
C SER A 6 0.73 4.18 6.84
N ILE A 7 1.91 4.49 6.32
CA ILE A 7 3.06 4.97 7.07
C ILE A 7 2.95 6.50 7.13
N VAL A 8 2.60 7.00 8.31
CA VAL A 8 2.38 8.43 8.58
C VAL A 8 3.44 8.97 9.54
N GLY A 9 3.46 10.28 9.73
CA GLY A 9 4.46 10.94 10.56
C GLY A 9 4.95 12.24 9.94
N LYS A 10 5.65 13.03 10.74
CA LYS A 10 6.09 14.37 10.38
C LYS A 10 7.12 14.36 9.25
N SER A 11 7.28 15.51 8.59
CA SER A 11 8.34 15.64 7.59
C SER A 11 9.69 15.33 8.24
N LYS A 12 10.56 14.60 7.54
CA LYS A 12 11.86 14.15 8.03
C LYS A 12 11.85 13.16 9.22
N SER A 13 10.70 12.59 9.61
CA SER A 13 10.68 11.55 10.66
C SER A 13 11.31 10.21 10.26
N GLY A 14 11.53 10.03 8.95
CA GLY A 14 12.14 8.82 8.37
C GLY A 14 11.19 7.98 7.53
N LYS A 15 9.89 8.29 7.44
CA LYS A 15 8.87 7.47 6.73
C LYS A 15 9.37 6.76 5.46
N THR A 16 9.97 7.48 4.52
CA THR A 16 10.49 6.91 3.27
C THR A 16 11.50 5.79 3.52
N THR A 17 12.44 5.99 4.44
CA THR A 17 13.42 4.96 4.83
C THR A 17 12.77 3.77 5.52
N LEU A 18 11.68 3.96 6.30
CA LEU A 18 10.94 2.83 6.86
C LEU A 18 10.25 2.03 5.75
N VAL A 19 9.60 2.73 4.82
CA VAL A 19 8.93 2.09 3.68
C VAL A 19 9.94 1.29 2.85
N GLU A 20 11.12 1.85 2.53
CA GLU A 20 12.18 1.14 1.81
C GLU A 20 12.62 -0.14 2.54
N ARG A 21 12.86 -0.05 3.86
CA ARG A 21 13.27 -1.22 4.66
C ARG A 21 12.17 -2.27 4.75
N LEU A 22 10.91 -1.85 4.92
CA LEU A 22 9.75 -2.76 4.92
C LEU A 22 9.53 -3.42 3.57
N VAL A 23 9.71 -2.70 2.46
CA VAL A 23 9.69 -3.30 1.12
C VAL A 23 10.76 -4.39 1.03
N GLY A 24 12.00 -4.08 1.42
CA GLY A 24 13.09 -5.08 1.42
C GLY A 24 12.77 -6.32 2.24
N GLU A 25 12.32 -6.14 3.48
CA GLU A 25 11.96 -7.20 4.40
C GLU A 25 10.80 -8.08 3.87
N LEU A 26 9.68 -7.46 3.48
CA LEU A 26 8.50 -8.17 2.99
C LEU A 26 8.76 -8.86 1.63
N LYS A 27 9.54 -8.24 0.74
CA LYS A 27 10.00 -8.89 -0.50
C LYS A 27 10.91 -10.09 -0.20
N GLY A 28 11.79 -9.98 0.79
CA GLY A 28 12.64 -11.07 1.26
C GLY A 28 11.85 -12.28 1.79
N ARG A 29 10.66 -12.03 2.34
CA ARG A 29 9.69 -13.05 2.78
C ARG A 29 8.84 -13.64 1.65
N GLY A 30 9.00 -13.15 0.41
CA GLY A 30 8.28 -13.66 -0.76
C GLY A 30 7.00 -12.91 -1.12
N TYR A 31 6.63 -11.84 -0.42
CA TYR A 31 5.43 -11.07 -0.74
C TYR A 31 5.59 -10.23 -2.03
N ARG A 32 4.47 -9.98 -2.70
CA ARG A 32 4.31 -8.98 -3.74
C ARG A 32 3.87 -7.67 -3.07
N VAL A 33 4.75 -6.68 -3.09
CA VAL A 33 4.56 -5.41 -2.38
C VAL A 33 4.40 -4.29 -3.40
N ALA A 34 3.37 -3.47 -3.25
CA ALA A 34 3.25 -2.20 -3.94
C ALA A 34 3.46 -1.04 -2.97
N THR A 35 3.88 0.12 -3.50
CA THR A 35 4.03 1.35 -2.72
C THR A 35 3.24 2.48 -3.33
N VAL A 36 2.59 3.29 -2.50
CA VAL A 36 1.91 4.52 -2.89
C VAL A 36 2.53 5.66 -2.10
N LYS A 37 2.84 6.77 -2.75
CA LYS A 37 3.27 7.99 -2.08
C LYS A 37 2.24 9.09 -2.31
N HIS A 38 1.68 9.61 -1.23
CA HIS A 38 0.71 10.70 -1.29
C HIS A 38 1.38 12.04 -1.02
N ASN A 39 1.39 12.91 -2.02
CA ASN A 39 1.86 14.28 -1.92
C ASN A 39 0.65 15.22 -1.89
N HIS A 40 0.60 16.15 -0.94
CA HIS A 40 -0.44 17.18 -0.88
C HIS A 40 -0.27 18.32 -1.90
N HIS A 41 0.86 18.34 -2.59
CA HIS A 41 1.17 19.34 -3.61
C HIS A 41 1.31 18.65 -4.95
N ASP A 42 0.99 19.40 -6.00
CA ASP A 42 1.24 19.00 -7.37
C ASP A 42 2.73 18.65 -7.57
N PHE A 43 2.99 17.71 -8.46
CA PHE A 43 4.32 17.20 -8.73
C PHE A 43 4.50 16.93 -10.23
N GLU A 44 5.64 17.32 -10.77
CA GLU A 44 5.99 17.03 -12.15
C GLU A 44 7.06 15.93 -12.19
N LEU A 45 6.66 14.74 -12.63
CA LEU A 45 7.57 13.60 -12.80
C LEU A 45 8.10 13.46 -14.23
N ASP A 46 7.38 13.98 -15.21
CA ASP A 46 7.82 13.96 -16.61
C ASP A 46 8.71 15.16 -16.94
N ARG A 47 9.42 15.10 -18.07
CA ARG A 47 10.30 16.18 -18.52
C ARG A 47 9.55 17.09 -19.50
N PRO A 48 9.45 18.40 -19.20
CA PRO A 48 8.86 19.36 -20.12
C PRO A 48 9.44 19.28 -21.54
N GLY A 49 8.56 19.30 -22.54
CA GLY A 49 8.91 19.26 -23.96
C GLY A 49 9.20 17.87 -24.55
N LYS A 50 9.22 16.79 -23.76
CA LYS A 50 9.29 15.41 -24.27
C LYS A 50 7.93 14.93 -24.80
N ASP A 51 7.95 13.83 -25.56
CA ASP A 51 6.76 13.37 -26.29
C ASP A 51 5.59 13.02 -25.35
N SER A 52 5.85 12.31 -24.26
CA SER A 52 4.83 12.01 -23.24
C SER A 52 4.25 13.26 -22.58
N TRP A 53 5.08 14.24 -22.26
CA TRP A 53 4.65 15.53 -21.74
C TRP A 53 3.79 16.27 -22.76
N ARG A 54 4.20 16.29 -24.04
CA ARG A 54 3.44 16.91 -25.13
C ARG A 54 2.10 16.23 -25.36
N HIS A 55 2.00 14.91 -25.17
CA HIS A 55 0.72 14.19 -25.23
C HIS A 55 -0.23 14.64 -24.11
N ALA A 56 0.27 14.77 -22.88
CA ALA A 56 -0.53 15.28 -21.76
C ALA A 56 -1.00 16.72 -22.01
N GLN A 57 -0.10 17.61 -22.42
CA GLN A 57 -0.43 19.01 -22.74
C GLN A 57 -1.38 19.18 -23.94
N ALA A 58 -1.45 18.19 -24.83
CA ALA A 58 -2.42 18.17 -25.92
C ALA A 58 -3.85 17.82 -25.44
N GLY A 59 -4.04 17.50 -24.16
CA GLY A 59 -5.33 17.17 -23.56
C GLY A 59 -5.63 15.67 -23.51
N SER A 60 -4.59 14.82 -23.47
CA SER A 60 -4.81 13.38 -23.31
C SER A 60 -5.26 13.05 -21.88
N ASP A 61 -6.38 12.33 -21.75
CA ASP A 61 -6.92 11.89 -20.45
C ASP A 61 -6.01 10.87 -19.73
N ALA A 62 -5.12 10.20 -20.47
CA ALA A 62 -4.12 9.29 -19.94
C ALA A 62 -2.95 9.13 -20.91
N VAL A 63 -1.72 9.22 -20.39
CA VAL A 63 -0.49 8.95 -21.13
C VAL A 63 0.19 7.72 -20.54
N VAL A 64 0.40 6.70 -21.37
CA VAL A 64 1.13 5.48 -21.00
C VAL A 64 2.46 5.41 -21.74
N ILE A 65 3.54 5.26 -20.99
CA ILE A 65 4.88 4.94 -21.51
C ILE A 65 5.16 3.49 -21.17
N SER A 66 5.47 2.68 -22.17
CA SER A 66 5.74 1.26 -22.01
C SER A 66 7.09 0.87 -22.59
N SER A 67 7.83 0.03 -21.86
CA SER A 67 9.03 -0.66 -22.32
C SER A 67 8.99 -2.12 -21.86
N PRO A 68 9.88 -2.99 -22.36
CA PRO A 68 9.93 -4.39 -21.92
C PRO A 68 10.19 -4.59 -20.41
N GLN A 69 10.65 -3.55 -19.69
CA GLN A 69 11.02 -3.64 -18.27
C GLN A 69 10.11 -2.83 -17.35
N LYS A 70 9.36 -1.85 -17.88
CA LYS A 70 8.55 -0.96 -17.03
C LYS A 70 7.43 -0.29 -17.81
N LEU A 71 6.40 0.08 -17.05
CA LEU A 71 5.29 0.90 -17.49
C LEU A 71 5.20 2.13 -16.59
N ALA A 72 4.92 3.29 -17.17
CA ALA A 72 4.56 4.50 -16.45
C ALA A 72 3.21 5.00 -16.98
N LEU A 73 2.29 5.32 -16.05
CA LEU A 73 0.98 5.89 -16.34
C LEU A 73 0.91 7.30 -15.73
N PHE A 74 0.61 8.28 -16.57
CA PHE A 74 0.24 9.62 -16.15
C PHE A 74 -1.24 9.81 -16.45
N LYS A 75 -2.03 10.10 -15.42
CA LYS A 75 -3.47 10.30 -15.55
C LYS A 75 -3.86 11.57 -14.82
N PRO A 76 -4.04 12.71 -15.53
CA PRO A 76 -4.52 13.94 -14.92
C PRO A 76 -5.79 13.68 -14.10
N GLN A 77 -5.87 14.25 -12.89
CA GLN A 77 -7.03 14.18 -12.01
C GLN A 77 -7.50 15.59 -11.70
N ASP A 78 -8.81 15.76 -11.53
CA ASP A 78 -9.45 17.00 -11.04
C ASP A 78 -9.73 16.94 -9.53
N HIS A 79 -9.39 15.83 -8.87
CA HIS A 79 -9.54 15.59 -7.44
C HIS A 79 -8.37 14.76 -6.89
N ASP A 80 -8.27 14.70 -5.55
CA ASP A 80 -7.30 13.85 -4.86
C ASP A 80 -7.82 12.40 -4.84
N ALA A 81 -7.09 11.48 -5.46
CA ALA A 81 -7.53 10.11 -5.64
C ALA A 81 -7.73 9.40 -4.29
N SER A 82 -8.84 8.67 -4.18
CA SER A 82 -9.10 7.78 -3.05
C SER A 82 -8.15 6.57 -3.05
N ILE A 83 -8.01 5.92 -1.89
CA ILE A 83 -7.24 4.67 -1.79
C ILE A 83 -7.86 3.61 -2.71
N GLU A 84 -9.19 3.54 -2.78
CA GLU A 84 -9.94 2.63 -3.65
C GLU A 84 -9.56 2.79 -5.13
N GLU A 85 -9.54 4.03 -5.62
CA GLU A 85 -9.18 4.33 -7.01
C GLU A 85 -7.74 3.95 -7.32
N ILE A 86 -6.82 4.24 -6.40
CA ILE A 86 -5.41 3.85 -6.54
C ILE A 86 -5.25 2.33 -6.56
N LEU A 87 -5.95 1.62 -5.68
CA LEU A 87 -5.92 0.16 -5.63
C LEU A 87 -6.55 -0.47 -6.88
N HIS A 88 -7.59 0.15 -7.44
CA HIS A 88 -8.17 -0.30 -8.70
C HIS A 88 -7.18 -0.14 -9.87
N LEU A 89 -6.38 0.93 -9.88
CA LEU A 89 -5.30 1.13 -10.86
C LEU A 89 -4.14 0.14 -10.68
N LEU A 90 -3.81 -0.21 -9.43
CA LEU A 90 -2.73 -1.17 -9.14
C LEU A 90 -3.10 -2.61 -9.48
N GLY A 91 -4.36 -3.00 -9.31
CA GLY A 91 -4.81 -4.38 -9.49
C GLY A 91 -4.74 -5.22 -8.22
N GLU A 92 -5.01 -6.53 -8.36
CA GLU A 92 -5.15 -7.46 -7.24
C GLU A 92 -3.93 -8.37 -7.03
N GLU A 93 -2.88 -8.23 -7.84
CA GLU A 93 -1.68 -9.06 -7.83
C GLU A 93 -0.71 -8.75 -6.70
N PHE A 94 -1.03 -7.85 -5.78
CA PHE A 94 -0.19 -7.55 -4.64
C PHE A 94 -0.73 -8.24 -3.39
N ASP A 95 0.19 -8.60 -2.49
CA ASP A 95 -0.15 -9.20 -1.20
C ASP A 95 -0.28 -8.10 -0.12
N ILE A 96 0.34 -6.93 -0.35
CA ILE A 96 0.18 -5.73 0.48
C ILE A 96 0.57 -4.45 -0.26
N VAL A 97 -0.08 -3.34 0.09
CA VAL A 97 0.29 -1.99 -0.35
C VAL A 97 0.74 -1.13 0.83
N LEU A 98 1.96 -0.60 0.75
CA LEU A 98 2.50 0.34 1.74
C LEU A 98 2.28 1.77 1.23
N ILE A 99 1.57 2.58 2.01
CA ILE A 99 1.24 3.95 1.62
C ILE A 99 2.06 4.93 2.46
N GLU A 100 2.98 5.67 1.86
CA GLU A 100 3.61 6.82 2.51
C GLU A 100 2.67 8.03 2.44
N GLY A 101 2.02 8.38 3.56
CA GLY A 101 1.03 9.46 3.61
C GLY A 101 -0.41 8.97 3.80
N PHE A 102 -1.38 9.62 3.17
CA PHE A 102 -2.82 9.38 3.38
C PHE A 102 -3.25 9.47 4.86
N ARG A 103 -2.73 10.44 5.61
CA ARG A 103 -3.06 10.63 7.04
C ARG A 103 -4.58 10.70 7.29
N ARG A 104 -5.32 11.36 6.41
CA ARG A 104 -6.78 11.52 6.53
C ARG A 104 -7.57 10.34 5.96
N GLY A 105 -6.89 9.34 5.39
CA GLY A 105 -7.52 8.14 4.83
C GLY A 105 -7.96 7.15 5.91
N TYR A 106 -8.81 6.21 5.54
CA TYR A 106 -9.35 5.18 6.45
C TYR A 106 -8.35 4.04 6.73
N ALA A 107 -7.28 3.92 5.94
CA ALA A 107 -6.32 2.83 6.08
C ALA A 107 -5.75 2.76 7.50
N PRO A 108 -5.45 1.54 8.02
CA PRO A 108 -4.70 1.35 9.25
C PRO A 108 -3.37 2.11 9.19
N LYS A 109 -2.96 2.75 10.30
CA LYS A 109 -1.82 3.67 10.32
C LYS A 109 -0.73 3.21 11.27
N ILE A 110 0.50 3.24 10.78
CA ILE A 110 1.71 3.16 11.60
C ILE A 110 2.34 4.54 11.58
N GLU A 111 2.48 5.17 12.74
CA GLU A 111 3.09 6.49 12.82
C GLU A 111 4.58 6.41 13.16
N VAL A 112 5.40 7.06 12.34
CA VAL A 112 6.82 7.27 12.60
C VAL A 112 7.02 8.58 13.34
N HIS A 113 7.45 8.48 14.59
CA HIS A 113 7.81 9.59 15.46
C HIS A 113 9.30 9.60 15.75
N ARG A 114 9.86 10.80 15.94
CA ARG A 114 11.25 11.01 16.35
C ARG A 114 11.31 12.10 17.41
N ARG A 115 11.90 11.79 18.56
CA ARG A 115 12.09 12.74 19.66
C ARG A 115 12.80 14.01 19.24
N GLU A 116 13.78 13.89 18.34
CA GLU A 116 14.57 15.04 17.86
C GLU A 116 13.73 16.11 17.14
N LEU A 117 12.55 15.74 16.62
CA LEU A 117 11.62 16.70 16.01
C LEU A 117 10.92 17.56 17.07
N LYS A 118 11.04 17.22 18.37
CA LYS A 118 10.48 17.96 19.53
C LYS A 118 8.98 18.18 19.46
N GLU A 119 8.29 17.21 18.89
CA GLU A 119 6.97 17.41 18.34
C GLU A 119 6.21 16.10 18.53
N GLY A 120 5.16 16.06 19.35
CA GLY A 120 4.42 14.82 19.66
C GLY A 120 3.72 14.18 18.44
N LEU A 121 2.99 13.10 18.71
CA LEU A 121 2.26 12.35 17.67
C LEU A 121 1.35 13.26 16.83
N LEU A 122 1.36 13.00 15.54
CA LEU A 122 0.56 13.64 14.52
C LEU A 122 -0.88 13.12 14.54
N CYS A 123 -1.07 11.81 14.71
CA CYS A 123 -2.39 11.19 14.84
C CYS A 123 -2.73 10.92 16.30
N THR A 124 -4.01 10.81 16.59
CA THR A 124 -4.42 10.32 17.91
C THR A 124 -4.11 8.83 18.03
N PRO A 125 -3.74 8.32 19.21
CA PRO A 125 -3.46 6.88 19.40
C PRO A 125 -4.57 5.95 18.91
N LYS A 126 -5.85 6.39 18.95
CA LYS A 126 -7.00 5.61 18.48
C LYS A 126 -7.05 5.40 16.96
N GLU A 127 -6.34 6.23 16.19
CA GLU A 127 -6.25 6.11 14.73
C GLU A 127 -5.09 5.20 14.29
N LEU A 128 -4.23 4.81 15.24
CA LEU A 128 -3.00 4.09 14.98
C LEU A 128 -3.15 2.61 15.35
N MET A 129 -2.51 1.75 14.56
CA MET A 129 -2.29 0.36 14.93
C MET A 129 -0.92 0.12 15.57
N ALA A 130 0.05 0.99 15.33
CA ALA A 130 1.36 0.98 15.96
C ALA A 130 2.05 2.35 15.89
N ILE A 131 3.06 2.55 16.73
CA ILE A 131 3.99 3.67 16.66
C ILE A 131 5.41 3.11 16.43
N VAL A 132 6.19 3.76 15.56
CA VAL A 132 7.62 3.52 15.40
C VAL A 132 8.34 4.75 15.95
N THR A 133 9.15 4.57 16.99
CA THR A 133 9.66 5.68 17.80
C THR A 133 11.01 5.37 18.45
N ASP A 134 11.75 6.41 18.79
CA ASP A 134 12.97 6.38 19.63
C ASP A 134 12.71 6.83 21.08
N GLU A 135 11.46 7.12 21.44
CA GLU A 135 11.01 7.40 22.80
C GLU A 135 9.65 6.74 23.10
N PRO A 136 9.43 6.28 24.35
CA PRO A 136 8.17 5.63 24.71
C PRO A 136 7.01 6.63 24.83
N PHE A 137 5.84 6.22 24.37
CA PHE A 137 4.56 6.91 24.61
C PHE A 137 3.70 6.16 25.62
N ASP A 138 2.92 6.88 26.42
CA ASP A 138 1.87 6.29 27.25
C ASP A 138 0.62 6.04 26.37
N ALA A 139 0.67 4.93 25.63
CA ALA A 139 -0.39 4.52 24.71
C ALA A 139 -0.54 3.00 24.70
N ASP A 140 -1.78 2.52 24.81
CA ASP A 140 -2.13 1.09 24.77
C ASP A 140 -2.15 0.55 23.34
N LEU A 141 -1.02 0.64 22.66
CA LEU A 141 -0.82 0.11 21.31
C LEU A 141 0.66 -0.27 21.09
N PRO A 142 0.96 -1.21 20.18
CA PRO A 142 2.32 -1.66 19.91
C PRO A 142 3.27 -0.52 19.53
N GLN A 143 4.44 -0.48 20.17
CA GLN A 143 5.49 0.48 19.88
C GLN A 143 6.75 -0.26 19.46
N PHE A 144 7.33 0.13 18.34
CA PHE A 144 8.51 -0.49 17.76
C PHE A 144 9.67 0.49 17.73
N SER A 145 10.88 -0.04 17.94
CA SER A 145 12.10 0.69 17.60
C SER A 145 12.20 0.85 16.09
N TRP A 146 12.83 1.93 15.66
CA TRP A 146 13.19 2.14 14.26
C TRP A 146 14.07 1.02 13.67
N GLU A 147 14.90 0.39 14.50
CA GLU A 147 15.78 -0.70 14.09
C GLU A 147 15.01 -2.00 13.83
N ASP A 148 13.85 -2.18 14.47
CA ASP A 148 13.09 -3.43 14.50
C ASP A 148 12.15 -3.60 13.28
N VAL A 149 12.73 -3.57 12.08
CA VAL A 149 11.96 -3.71 10.85
C VAL A 149 11.32 -5.10 10.73
N SER A 150 11.99 -6.15 11.22
CA SER A 150 11.43 -7.51 11.23
C SER A 150 10.19 -7.59 12.13
N GLY A 151 10.23 -7.03 13.34
CA GLY A 151 9.07 -7.00 14.24
C GLY A 151 7.90 -6.19 13.68
N ILE A 152 8.18 -5.08 13.00
CA ILE A 152 7.15 -4.30 12.29
C ILE A 152 6.54 -5.11 11.14
N ALA A 153 7.36 -5.82 10.37
CA ALA A 153 6.89 -6.67 9.27
C ALA A 153 6.06 -7.85 9.79
N ASP A 154 6.48 -8.52 10.87
CA ASP A 154 5.72 -9.59 11.54
C ASP A 154 4.34 -9.08 11.99
N PHE A 155 4.31 -7.88 12.57
CA PHE A 155 3.08 -7.25 13.02
C PHE A 155 2.13 -6.95 11.85
N ILE A 156 2.65 -6.39 10.76
CA ILE A 156 1.89 -6.14 9.53
C ILE A 156 1.33 -7.45 8.96
N GLU A 157 2.17 -8.48 8.87
CA GLU A 157 1.82 -9.79 8.34
C GLU A 157 0.67 -10.42 9.13
N GLN A 158 0.80 -10.50 10.45
CA GLN A 158 -0.21 -11.09 11.34
C GLN A 158 -1.54 -10.33 11.31
N ARG A 159 -1.49 -9.00 11.20
CA ARG A 159 -2.69 -8.16 11.28
C ARG A 159 -3.44 -8.04 9.96
N LEU A 160 -2.71 -8.00 8.84
CA LEU A 160 -3.24 -7.60 7.54
C LEU A 160 -3.14 -8.68 6.47
N ILE A 161 -2.07 -9.50 6.47
CA ILE A 161 -1.79 -10.46 5.39
C ILE A 161 -2.35 -11.84 5.73
N ALA A 162 -2.03 -12.38 6.91
CA ALA A 162 -2.42 -13.73 7.34
C ALA A 162 -3.95 -13.94 7.46
N LYS A 163 -4.74 -12.86 7.41
CA LYS A 163 -6.21 -12.91 7.38
C LYS A 163 -6.79 -13.19 5.98
N ARG A 164 -5.99 -13.17 4.91
CA ARG A 164 -6.39 -13.68 3.60
C ARG A 164 -6.36 -15.22 3.64
N GLY A 165 -7.43 -15.81 4.17
CA GLY A 165 -7.77 -17.18 3.79
C GLY A 165 -7.91 -17.26 2.26
N GLU A 166 -7.37 -18.35 1.70
CA GLU A 166 -7.32 -18.74 0.28
C GLU A 166 -8.16 -17.87 -0.69
N ASP A 167 -7.49 -16.99 -1.43
CA ASP A 167 -8.12 -16.28 -2.54
C ASP A 167 -8.35 -17.27 -3.71
N THR A 168 -9.55 -17.85 -3.78
CA THR A 168 -10.00 -18.57 -4.98
C THR A 168 -10.21 -17.58 -6.11
N VAL A 169 -9.40 -17.69 -7.16
CA VAL A 169 -9.48 -16.92 -8.40
C VAL A 169 -9.90 -17.84 -9.55
N LEU A 170 -10.79 -17.36 -10.41
CA LEU A 170 -11.30 -18.12 -11.55
C LEU A 170 -10.78 -17.55 -12.87
N PHE A 171 -10.22 -18.43 -13.70
CA PHE A 171 -9.88 -18.15 -15.08
C PHE A 171 -10.72 -19.02 -16.01
N ILE A 172 -11.34 -18.42 -17.03
CA ILE A 172 -12.05 -19.13 -18.10
C ILE A 172 -11.38 -18.75 -19.41
N ASN A 173 -10.83 -19.75 -20.12
CA ASN A 173 -10.11 -19.55 -21.39
C ASN A 173 -8.97 -18.50 -21.28
N GLY A 174 -8.27 -18.47 -20.15
CA GLY A 174 -7.18 -17.53 -19.89
C GLY A 174 -7.62 -16.11 -19.52
N SER A 175 -8.92 -15.84 -19.44
CA SER A 175 -9.46 -14.56 -18.97
C SER A 175 -9.86 -14.63 -17.51
N TYR A 176 -9.47 -13.62 -16.74
CA TYR A 176 -9.88 -13.46 -15.35
C TYR A 176 -11.39 -13.20 -15.25
N VAL A 177 -12.07 -13.93 -14.38
CA VAL A 177 -13.50 -13.74 -14.10
C VAL A 177 -13.66 -13.34 -12.63
N PRO A 178 -14.02 -12.08 -12.34
CA PRO A 178 -14.26 -11.65 -10.97
C PRO A 178 -15.48 -12.38 -10.41
N LEU A 179 -15.32 -12.99 -9.23
CA LEU A 179 -16.39 -13.72 -8.56
C LEU A 179 -16.99 -12.87 -7.43
N SER A 180 -18.33 -12.88 -7.33
CA SER A 180 -19.01 -12.37 -6.14
C SER A 180 -18.80 -13.33 -4.95
N PRO A 181 -19.12 -12.91 -3.70
CA PRO A 181 -18.82 -13.70 -2.50
C PRO A 181 -19.42 -15.12 -2.52
N PHE A 182 -20.65 -15.28 -3.01
CA PHE A 182 -21.33 -16.58 -3.03
C PHE A 182 -20.65 -17.61 -3.97
N PRO A 183 -20.42 -17.31 -5.27
CA PRO A 183 -19.69 -18.20 -6.17
C PRO A 183 -18.27 -18.52 -5.69
N LYS A 184 -17.55 -17.53 -5.13
CA LYS A 184 -16.21 -17.73 -4.57
C LYS A 184 -16.25 -18.78 -3.46
N GLN A 185 -17.11 -18.59 -2.46
CA GLN A 185 -17.26 -19.52 -1.34
C GLN A 185 -17.71 -20.92 -1.79
N PHE A 186 -18.65 -21.00 -2.73
CA PHE A 186 -19.14 -22.26 -3.27
C PHE A 186 -18.04 -23.08 -3.95
N ILE A 187 -17.23 -22.43 -4.80
CA ILE A 187 -16.12 -23.09 -5.50
C ILE A 187 -15.05 -23.51 -4.50
N SER A 188 -14.62 -22.62 -3.59
CA SER A 188 -13.60 -22.95 -2.57
C SER A 188 -14.01 -24.15 -1.74
N ASN A 189 -15.23 -24.15 -1.19
CA ASN A 189 -15.72 -25.23 -0.35
C ASN A 189 -15.85 -26.56 -1.11
N THR A 190 -16.24 -26.50 -2.38
CA THR A 190 -16.35 -27.71 -3.23
C THR A 190 -14.97 -28.31 -3.47
N LEU A 191 -13.99 -27.50 -3.87
CA LEU A 191 -12.61 -27.96 -4.11
C LEU A 191 -11.96 -28.51 -2.83
N MET A 192 -12.16 -27.83 -1.70
CA MET A 192 -11.69 -28.31 -0.40
C MET A 192 -12.34 -29.64 -0.02
N GLY A 193 -13.65 -29.80 -0.27
CA GLY A 193 -14.36 -31.06 -0.07
C GLY A 193 -13.81 -32.21 -0.94
N MET A 194 -13.41 -31.93 -2.17
CA MET A 194 -12.82 -32.91 -3.09
C MET A 194 -11.36 -33.26 -2.74
N ALA A 195 -10.60 -32.31 -2.20
CA ALA A 195 -9.20 -32.52 -1.81
C ALA A 195 -9.04 -33.19 -0.44
N SER A 196 -10.10 -33.23 0.37
CA SER A 196 -10.09 -33.77 1.74
C SER A 196 -10.46 -35.27 1.83
N THR A 197 -10.53 -35.98 0.69
CA THR A 197 -10.72 -37.44 0.59
C THR A 197 -9.43 -38.13 0.20
#